data_AF-A0A1M7TIS9-F1
#
_entry.id   AF-A0A1M7TIS9-F1
#
_cell.length_a   1.000
_cell.length_b   1.000
_cell.length_c   1.000
_cell.angle_alpha   90.00
_cell.angle_beta   90.00
_cell.angle_gamma   90.00
#
_symmetry.space_group_name_H-M   'P 1'
#
loop_
_entity.id
_entity.type
_entity.pdbx_description
1 polymer ?
#
loop_
_entity_poly.entity_id
_entity_poly.type
_entity_poly.pdbx_seq_one_letter_code
_entity_poly.pdbx_strand_id
1 'polypeptide(L)'
;MALWSSIPILGDLLGKIADKIAPDKGKIIDGQNRINEAELSGAPASRLRLWRSFLGWVLALVFAWEIVGRPIMATYYPEIILPPSMIKEVSHLLLGMLGLGF
;
A
#
# COMPACT_ATOMS: atom_id res chain seq x y z
N MET A 1 -1.50 -32.01 36.64
CA MET A 1 -1.70 -30.66 36.03
C MET A 1 -0.45 -30.24 35.26
N ALA A 2 -0.11 -30.91 34.14
CA ALA A 2 1.14 -30.64 33.39
C ALA A 2 0.92 -30.30 31.91
N LEU A 3 -0.33 -30.21 31.44
CA LEU A 3 -0.67 -29.91 30.04
C LEU A 3 -0.84 -28.42 29.74
N TRP A 4 -0.86 -27.55 30.75
CA TRP A 4 -1.11 -26.10 30.58
C TRP A 4 0.17 -25.26 30.54
N SER A 5 1.34 -25.80 30.87
CA SER A 5 2.63 -25.08 30.90
C SER A 5 3.43 -25.15 29.59
N SER A 6 3.02 -25.99 28.63
CA SER A 6 3.72 -26.20 27.34
C SER A 6 3.21 -25.30 26.21
N ILE A 7 2.08 -24.62 26.40
CA ILE A 7 1.50 -23.67 25.43
C ILE A 7 2.44 -22.48 25.13
N PRO A 8 3.06 -21.81 26.12
CA PRO A 8 3.96 -20.69 25.83
C PRO A 8 5.25 -21.12 25.13
N ILE A 9 5.74 -22.33 25.39
CA ILE A 9 6.96 -22.88 24.76
C ILE A 9 6.72 -23.18 23.27
N LEU A 10 5.54 -23.72 22.94
CA LEU A 10 5.10 -23.94 21.56
C LEU A 10 4.92 -22.62 20.80
N GLY A 11 4.39 -21.59 21.46
CA GLY A 11 4.25 -20.24 20.90
C GLY A 11 5.60 -19.59 20.59
N ASP A 12 6.56 -19.66 21.51
CA ASP A 12 7.91 -19.10 21.32
C ASP A 12 8.71 -19.85 20.23
N LEU A 13 8.54 -21.16 20.13
CA LEU A 13 9.18 -21.97 19.10
C LEU A 13 8.57 -21.70 17.72
N LEU A 14 7.24 -21.57 17.64
CA LEU A 14 6.57 -21.17 16.40
C LEU A 14 6.95 -19.74 15.99
N GLY A 15 7.06 -18.81 16.95
CA GLY A 15 7.51 -17.44 16.70
C GLY A 15 8.93 -17.41 16.10
N LYS A 16 9.87 -18.17 16.69
CA LYS A 16 11.24 -18.27 16.17
C LYS A 16 11.34 -18.94 14.80
N ILE A 17 10.48 -19.92 14.52
CA ILE A 17 10.42 -20.57 13.20
C ILE A 17 9.76 -19.62 12.19
N ALA A 18 8.72 -18.90 12.59
CA ALA A 18 8.07 -17.89 11.77
C ALA A 18 9.03 -16.74 11.44
N ASP A 19 9.85 -16.27 12.38
CA ASP A 19 10.89 -15.25 12.11
C ASP A 19 12.01 -15.78 11.21
N LYS A 20 12.33 -17.07 11.30
CA LYS A 20 13.36 -17.71 10.47
C LYS A 20 12.88 -18.08 9.06
N ILE A 21 11.57 -18.26 8.89
CA ILE A 21 10.90 -18.58 7.61
C ILE A 21 10.19 -17.35 7.04
N ALA A 22 10.10 -16.24 7.79
CA ALA A 22 9.54 -14.99 7.32
C ALA A 22 10.35 -14.55 6.09
N PRO A 23 9.73 -14.55 4.90
CA PRO A 23 10.41 -14.11 3.71
C PRO A 23 10.79 -12.65 3.93
N ASP A 24 12.10 -12.41 3.86
CA ASP A 24 12.71 -11.09 3.96
C ASP A 24 11.94 -10.15 3.03
N LYS A 25 11.14 -9.23 3.59
CA LYS A 25 10.13 -8.48 2.83
C LYS A 25 10.75 -7.73 1.65
N GLY A 26 12.02 -7.33 1.78
CA GLY A 26 12.82 -6.76 0.70
C GLY A 26 12.99 -7.70 -0.50
N LYS A 27 13.22 -9.00 -0.29
CA LYS A 27 13.35 -9.99 -1.38
C LYS A 27 12.05 -10.24 -2.12
N ILE A 28 10.90 -10.11 -1.44
CA ILE A 28 9.57 -10.19 -2.08
C ILE A 28 9.38 -8.97 -2.98
N ILE A 29 9.69 -7.77 -2.48
CA ILE A 29 9.59 -6.52 -3.23
C ILE A 29 10.51 -6.56 -4.46
N ASP A 30 11.76 -7.00 -4.29
CA ASP A 30 12.72 -7.14 -5.38
C ASP A 30 12.30 -8.20 -6.40
N GLY A 31 11.70 -9.29 -5.94
CA GLY A 31 11.11 -10.32 -6.80
C GLY A 31 9.96 -9.76 -7.65
N GLN A 32 9.08 -8.97 -7.04
CA GLN A 32 7.95 -8.36 -7.75
C GLN A 32 8.40 -7.28 -8.74
N ASN A 33 9.44 -6.51 -8.38
CA ASN A 33 10.04 -5.52 -9.26
C ASN A 33 10.69 -6.17 -10.49
N ARG A 34 11.43 -7.27 -10.31
CA ARG A 34 12.01 -8.04 -11.43
C ARG A 34 10.98 -8.64 -12.36
N ILE A 35 9.86 -9.14 -11.82
CA ILE A 35 8.75 -9.65 -12.64
C ILE A 35 8.14 -8.51 -13.45
N ASN A 36 7.89 -7.36 -12.82
CA ASN A 36 7.36 -6.19 -13.51
C ASN A 36 8.30 -5.70 -14.63
N GLU A 37 9.62 -5.64 -14.38
CA GLU A 37 10.63 -5.27 -15.37
C GLU A 37 10.70 -6.27 -16.54
N ALA A 38 10.59 -7.56 -16.25
CA ALA A 38 10.54 -8.61 -17.27
C ALA A 38 9.27 -8.52 -18.13
N GLU A 39 8.10 -8.26 -17.52
CA GLU A 39 6.84 -8.04 -18.23
C GLU A 39 6.87 -6.76 -19.10
N LEU A 40 7.63 -5.74 -18.69
CA LEU A 40 7.80 -4.49 -19.42
C LEU A 40 8.73 -4.61 -20.64
N SER A 41 9.73 -5.50 -20.60
CA SER A 41 10.78 -5.58 -21.63
C SER A 41 10.41 -6.37 -22.88
N GLY A 42 9.42 -7.27 -22.82
CA GLY A 42 9.08 -8.18 -23.94
C GLY A 42 7.68 -8.07 -24.54
N ALA A 43 6.74 -7.38 -23.90
CA ALA A 43 5.33 -7.37 -24.32
C ALA A 43 4.98 -6.15 -25.21
N PRO A 44 4.06 -6.27 -26.19
CA PRO A 44 3.49 -5.14 -26.91
C PRO A 44 2.95 -4.09 -25.94
N ALA A 45 2.97 -2.81 -26.32
CA ALA A 45 2.38 -1.72 -25.54
C ALA A 45 0.85 -1.87 -25.45
N SER A 46 0.38 -2.76 -24.58
CA SER A 46 -1.03 -2.97 -24.28
C SER A 46 -1.53 -1.84 -23.39
N ARG A 47 -2.73 -1.33 -23.64
CA ARG A 47 -3.41 -0.36 -22.75
C ARG A 47 -3.53 -0.87 -21.32
N LEU A 48 -3.59 -2.19 -21.14
CA LEU A 48 -3.60 -2.80 -19.81
C LEU A 48 -2.32 -2.47 -19.05
N ARG A 49 -1.14 -2.39 -19.69
CA ARG A 49 0.15 -2.08 -19.04
C ARG A 49 0.21 -0.69 -18.39
N LEU A 50 -0.71 0.22 -18.78
CA LEU A 50 -0.82 1.56 -18.21
C LEU A 50 -1.68 1.62 -16.95
N TRP A 51 -2.32 0.52 -16.53
CA TRP A 51 -3.26 0.50 -15.40
C TRP A 51 -2.65 1.07 -14.12
N ARG A 52 -1.40 0.69 -13.80
CA ARG A 52 -0.69 1.17 -12.60
C ARG A 52 -0.39 2.67 -12.69
N SER A 53 0.03 3.15 -13.86
CA SER A 53 0.29 4.57 -14.10
C SER A 53 -1.01 5.38 -14.01
N PHE A 54 -2.09 4.88 -14.62
CA PHE A 54 -3.41 5.49 -14.56
C PHE A 54 -3.91 5.61 -13.11
N LEU A 55 -3.84 4.53 -12.33
CA LEU A 55 -4.20 4.58 -10.90
C LEU A 55 -3.37 5.60 -10.14
N GLY A 56 -2.06 5.69 -10.42
CA GLY A 56 -1.19 6.71 -9.81
C GLY A 56 -1.66 8.13 -10.11
N TRP A 57 -2.05 8.43 -11.36
CA TRP A 57 -2.60 9.73 -11.74
C TRP A 57 -3.92 10.05 -11.04
N VAL A 58 -4.84 9.07 -10.98
CA VAL A 58 -6.12 9.24 -10.28
C VAL A 58 -5.87 9.52 -8.80
N LEU A 59 -5.01 8.75 -8.13
CA LEU A 59 -4.68 8.96 -6.73
C LEU A 59 -3.98 10.31 -6.49
N ALA A 60 -3.11 10.75 -7.40
CA ALA A 60 -2.48 12.06 -7.32
C ALA A 60 -3.49 13.21 -7.43
N LEU A 61 -4.49 13.10 -8.31
CA LEU A 61 -5.58 14.07 -8.42
C LEU A 61 -6.43 14.12 -7.15
N VAL A 62 -6.77 12.95 -6.59
CA VAL A 62 -7.53 12.88 -5.32
C VAL A 62 -6.70 13.43 -4.16
N PHE A 63 -5.39 13.17 -4.13
CA PHE A 63 -4.49 13.76 -3.14
C PHE A 63 -4.45 15.29 -3.25
N ALA A 64 -4.34 15.83 -4.46
CA ALA A 64 -4.39 17.27 -4.70
C ALA A 64 -5.74 17.87 -4.29
N TRP A 65 -6.85 17.16 -4.54
CA TRP A 65 -8.16 17.55 -4.03
C TRP A 65 -8.21 17.60 -2.50
N GLU A 66 -7.72 16.57 -1.79
CA GLU A 66 -7.75 16.53 -0.33
C GLU A 66 -6.87 17.63 0.31
N ILE A 67 -5.71 17.96 -0.28
CA ILE A 67 -4.79 18.96 0.26
C ILE A 67 -5.16 20.39 -0.13
N VAL A 68 -5.64 20.62 -1.35
CA VAL A 68 -5.88 21.98 -1.88
C VAL A 68 -7.36 22.23 -2.10
N GLY A 69 -8.08 21.31 -2.75
CA GLY A 69 -9.49 21.47 -3.07
C GLY A 69 -10.38 21.55 -1.83
N ARG A 70 -10.20 20.63 -0.88
CA ARG A 70 -10.98 20.53 0.35
C ARG A 70 -10.89 21.80 1.21
N PRO A 71 -9.71 22.37 1.54
CA PRO A 71 -9.65 23.62 2.30
C PRO A 71 -10.21 24.83 1.53
N ILE A 72 -10.04 24.88 0.20
CA ILE A 72 -10.68 25.92 -0.63
C ILE A 72 -12.20 25.83 -0.49
N MET A 73 -12.78 24.62 -0.64
CA MET A 73 -14.22 24.42 -0.49
C MET A 73 -14.71 24.78 0.91
N ALA A 74 -14.00 24.35 1.95
CA ALA A 74 -14.35 24.67 3.34
C ALA A 74 -14.27 26.18 3.63
N THR A 75 -13.42 26.92 2.92
CA THR A 75 -13.25 28.37 3.12
C THR A 75 -14.30 29.18 2.38
N TYR A 76 -14.59 28.84 1.13
CA TYR A 76 -15.46 29.65 0.26
C TYR A 76 -16.90 29.15 0.20
N TYR A 77 -17.17 27.90 0.57
CA TYR A 77 -18.50 27.27 0.55
C TYR A 77 -18.78 26.51 1.86
N PRO A 78 -18.79 27.20 3.01
CA PRO A 78 -18.95 26.55 4.33
C PRO A 78 -20.30 25.86 4.51
N GLU A 79 -21.31 26.21 3.72
CA GLU A 79 -22.63 25.58 3.69
C GLU A 79 -22.62 24.17 3.08
N ILE A 80 -21.58 23.82 2.31
CA ILE A 80 -21.45 22.51 1.71
C ILE A 80 -20.83 21.54 2.72
N ILE A 81 -21.63 20.56 3.16
CA ILE A 81 -21.15 19.48 4.01
C ILE A 81 -20.27 18.55 3.17
N LEU A 82 -18.95 18.65 3.36
CA LEU A 82 -18.00 17.78 2.69
C LEU A 82 -17.99 16.39 3.36
N PRO A 83 -17.90 15.30 2.59
CA PRO A 83 -17.71 13.95 3.13
C PRO A 83 -16.46 13.88 4.02
N PRO A 84 -16.30 12.88 4.89
CA PRO A 84 -15.07 12.67 5.66
C PRO A 84 -13.82 12.68 4.76
N SER A 85 -12.70 13.19 5.28
CA SER A 85 -11.44 13.19 4.55
C SER A 85 -10.92 11.76 4.39
N MET A 86 -10.46 11.44 3.18
CA MET A 86 -9.85 10.14 2.83
C MET A 86 -8.33 10.25 2.67
N ILE A 87 -7.73 11.32 3.21
CA ILE A 87 -6.32 11.64 2.98
C ILE A 87 -5.38 10.52 3.45
N LYS A 88 -5.73 9.80 4.52
CA LYS A 88 -4.90 8.72 5.07
C LYS A 88 -4.86 7.53 4.11
N GLU A 89 -6.01 7.11 3.63
CA GLU A 89 -6.19 5.99 2.70
C GLU A 89 -5.53 6.32 1.35
N VAL A 90 -5.74 7.53 0.84
CA VAL A 90 -5.16 7.99 -0.44
C VAL A 90 -3.65 8.08 -0.34
N SER A 91 -3.11 8.63 0.76
CA SER A 91 -1.65 8.70 0.98
C SER A 91 -1.05 7.32 1.12
N HIS A 92 -1.69 6.42 1.87
CA HIS A 92 -1.19 5.05 2.03
C HIS A 92 -1.13 4.30 0.69
N LEU A 93 -2.18 4.41 -0.14
CA LEU A 93 -2.21 3.79 -1.46
C LEU A 93 -1.20 4.42 -2.42
N LEU A 94 -1.16 5.74 -2.49
CA LEU A 94 -0.25 6.46 -3.40
C LEU A 94 1.22 6.19 -3.04
N LEU A 95 1.57 6.27 -1.76
CA LEU A 95 2.94 6.05 -1.32
C LEU A 95 3.32 4.56 -1.33
N GLY A 96 2.38 3.66 -1.05
CA GLY A 96 2.56 2.23 -1.23
C GLY A 96 2.83 1.86 -2.71
N MET A 97 2.21 2.58 -3.64
CA MET A 97 2.51 2.46 -5.07
C MET A 97 3.90 3.00 -5.45
N LEU A 98 4.45 3.95 -4.69
CA LEU A 98 5.82 4.45 -4.82
C LEU A 98 6.86 3.53 -4.15
N GLY A 99 6.43 2.45 -3.50
CA GLY A 99 7.32 1.51 -2.80
C GLY A 99 7.81 2.02 -1.45
N LEU A 100 7.23 3.11 -0.94
CA LEU A 100 7.53 3.64 0.38
C LEU A 100 6.67 2.86 1.39
N GLY A 101 7.32 2.03 2.22
CA GLY A 101 6.64 1.23 3.24
C GLY A 101 6.16 2.09 4.41
N PHE A 102 4.87 2.05 4.70
CA PHE A 102 4.24 2.65 5.89
C PHE A 102 3.41 1.60 6.61
#